data_AF-A0A0B8NL99-F1
#
_entry.id   AF-A0A0B8NL99-F1
#
_cell.length_a   1.000
_cell.length_b   1.000
_cell.length_c   1.000
_cell.angle_alpha   90.00
_cell.angle_beta   90.00
_cell.angle_gamma   90.00
#
_symmetry.space_group_name_H-M   'P 1'
#
loop_
_entity.id
_entity.type
_entity.pdbx_description
1 polymer ?
#
loop_
_entity_poly.entity_id
_entity_poly.type
_entity_poly.pdbx_seq_one_letter_code
_entity_poly.pdbx_strand_id
1 'polypeptide(L)' 'MFDNLRLERKVQRLERKIDLILEHLGIPDPSAVSDYTEIDELLRRGKKIQAIKLYRDLDPTASLVEAKDSVEARDRRRGR' A
#
# COMPACT_ATOMS: atom_id res chain seq x y z
N MET A 1 -23.58 -20.86 11.25
CA MET A 1 -23.43 -19.94 10.08
C MET A 1 -23.84 -18.49 10.35
N PHE A 2 -24.40 -18.12 11.52
CA PHE A 2 -24.87 -16.74 11.79
C PHE A 2 -23.85 -15.80 12.45
N ASP A 3 -22.81 -16.33 13.12
CA ASP A 3 -21.79 -15.51 13.79
C ASP A 3 -20.94 -14.72 12.80
N ASN A 4 -20.70 -15.29 11.61
CA ASN A 4 -19.88 -14.64 10.59
C ASN A 4 -20.53 -13.35 10.10
N LEU A 5 -21.84 -13.35 9.87
CA LEU A 5 -22.60 -12.16 9.43
C LEU A 5 -22.54 -11.00 10.44
N ARG A 6 -22.45 -11.28 11.74
CA ARG A 6 -22.27 -10.25 12.76
C ARG A 6 -20.85 -9.70 12.77
N LEU A 7 -19.85 -10.55 12.57
CA LEU A 7 -18.47 -10.13 12.42
C LEU A 7 -18.30 -9.27 11.16
N GLU A 8 -18.81 -9.71 10.01
CA GLU A 8 -18.74 -8.98 8.75
C GLU A 8 -19.34 -7.58 8.86
N ARG A 9 -20.51 -7.43 9.51
CA ARG A 9 -21.10 -6.11 9.78
C ARG A 9 -20.27 -5.25 10.72
N LYS A 10 -19.58 -5.87 11.69
CA LYS A 10 -18.67 -5.15 12.57
C LYS A 10 -17.43 -4.68 11.81
N VAL A 11 -16.87 -5.52 10.95
CA VAL A 11 -15.73 -5.20 10.08
C VAL A 11 -16.08 -4.04 9.16
N GLN A 12 -17.20 -4.10 8.44
CA GLN A 12 -17.65 -3.00 7.56
C GLN A 12 -17.84 -1.67 8.31
N ARG A 13 -18.35 -1.72 9.54
CA ARG A 13 -18.49 -0.53 10.39
C ARG A 13 -17.14 0.03 10.83
N LEU A 14 -16.16 -0.83 11.05
CA LEU A 14 -14.80 -0.41 11.42
C LEU A 14 -14.08 0.17 10.21
N GLU A 15 -14.16 -0.48 9.04
CA GLU A 15 -13.59 0.03 7.76
C GLU A 15 -14.10 1.44 7.49
N ARG A 16 -15.43 1.65 7.51
CA ARG A 16 -16.01 2.98 7.29
C ARG A 16 -15.55 4.04 8.30
N LYS A 17 -15.31 3.66 9.56
CA LYS A 17 -14.79 4.61 10.56
C LYS A 17 -13.34 4.96 10.31
N ILE A 18 -12.54 4.00 9.84
CA ILE A 18 -11.14 4.22 9.49
C ILE A 18 -11.07 5.18 8.31
N ASP A 19 -11.87 4.99 7.26
CA ASP A 19 -11.93 5.90 6.11
C ASP A 19 -12.21 7.35 6.55
N LEU A 20 -13.20 7.55 7.43
CA LEU A 20 -13.55 8.87 7.95
C LEU A 20 -12.42 9.50 8.78
N ILE A 21 -11.65 8.70 9.52
CA ILE A 21 -10.50 9.17 10.29
C ILE A 21 -9.34 9.53 9.37
N LEU A 22 -9.06 8.69 8.36
CA LEU A 22 -8.01 8.95 7.36
C LEU A 22 -8.31 10.25 6.61
N GLU A 23 -9.56 10.44 6.17
CA GLU A 23 -10.03 11.67 5.53
C GLU A 23 -9.88 12.89 6.45
N HIS A 24 -10.33 12.78 7.70
CA HIS A 24 -10.23 13.88 8.67
C HIS A 24 -8.78 14.28 8.99
N LEU A 25 -7.88 13.30 9.02
CA LEU A 25 -6.44 13.52 9.27
C LEU A 25 -5.67 13.93 8.01
N GLY A 26 -6.31 13.96 6.84
CA GLY A 26 -5.65 14.25 5.56
C GLY A 26 -4.61 13.19 5.17
N ILE A 27 -4.74 11.97 5.69
CA ILE A 27 -3.83 10.87 5.38
C ILE A 27 -4.31 10.29 4.04
N PRO A 28 -3.45 10.29 2.99
CA PRO A 28 -3.82 9.67 1.72
C PRO A 28 -4.08 8.18 1.96
N ASP A 29 -5.15 7.67 1.36
CA ASP A 29 -5.50 6.26 1.47
C ASP A 29 -4.33 5.40 0.93
N PRO A 30 -3.72 4.53 1.75
CA PRO A 30 -2.55 3.75 1.36
C PRO A 30 -2.86 2.66 0.31
N SER A 31 -4.14 2.42 0.00
CA SER A 31 -4.59 1.60 -1.15
C SER A 31 -4.80 2.44 -2.41
N ALA A 32 -5.02 3.75 -2.30
CA ALA A 32 -5.26 4.68 -3.40
C ALA A 32 -3.99 5.24 -4.05
N VAL A 33 -2.80 4.98 -3.47
CA VAL A 33 -1.52 5.07 -4.20
C VAL A 33 -1.53 4.03 -5.32
N SER A 34 -2.15 4.46 -6.41
CA SER A 34 -2.49 3.74 -7.63
C SER A 34 -1.34 2.90 -8.17
N ASP A 35 -1.68 1.66 -8.52
CA ASP A 35 -0.97 0.77 -9.45
C ASP A 35 0.56 0.79 -9.36
N TYR A 36 1.05 0.31 -8.22
CA TYR A 36 2.40 -0.25 -8.11
C TYR A 36 2.65 -1.48 -9.02
N THR A 37 1.73 -1.82 -9.92
CA THR A 37 1.86 -2.85 -10.96
C THR A 37 3.16 -2.66 -11.76
N GLU A 38 3.52 -1.42 -12.10
CA GLU A 38 4.78 -1.13 -12.80
C GLU A 38 6.01 -1.33 -11.90
N ILE A 39 5.90 -1.03 -10.60
CA ILE A 39 6.93 -1.35 -9.60
C ILE A 39 7.11 -2.87 -9.47
N ASP A 40 6.02 -3.65 -9.52
CA ASP A 40 6.07 -5.11 -9.51
C ASP A 40 6.70 -5.68 -10.77
N GLU A 41 6.43 -5.10 -11.95
CA GLU A 41 7.11 -5.47 -13.18
C GLU A 41 8.61 -5.19 -13.14
N LEU A 42 9.00 -4.02 -12.62
CA LEU A 42 10.40 -3.65 -12.45
C LEU A 42 11.10 -4.60 -11.49
N LEU A 43 10.45 -4.97 -10.38
CA LEU A 43 10.95 -5.98 -9.44
C LEU A 43 11.09 -7.35 -10.10
N ARG A 44 10.10 -7.81 -10.88
CA ARG A 44 10.16 -9.07 -11.64
C ARG A 44 11.32 -9.09 -12.63
N ARG A 45 11.67 -7.95 -13.23
CA ARG A 45 12.81 -7.80 -14.15
C ARG A 45 14.15 -7.59 -13.42
N GLY A 46 14.18 -7.63 -12.08
CA GLY A 46 15.38 -7.40 -11.27
C GLY A 46 15.84 -5.93 -11.19
N LYS A 47 15.01 -4.98 -11.64
CA LYS A 47 15.35 -3.56 -11.77
C LYS A 47 15.00 -2.75 -10.51
N LYS A 48 15.58 -3.12 -9.36
CA LYS A 48 15.26 -2.53 -8.04
C LYS A 48 15.44 -1.01 -7.96
N ILE A 49 16.52 -0.46 -8.52
CA ILE A 49 16.76 0.99 -8.48
C ILE A 49 15.67 1.75 -9.24
N GLN A 50 15.18 1.21 -10.36
CA GLN A 50 14.10 1.82 -11.14
C GLN A 50 12.77 1.76 -10.38
N ALA A 51 12.52 0.66 -9.67
CA ALA A 51 11.35 0.53 -8.80
C ALA A 51 11.36 1.56 -7.65
N ILE A 52 12.52 1.79 -7.01
CA ILE A 52 12.67 2.81 -5.95
C ILE A 52 12.47 4.22 -6.51
N LYS A 53 12.99 4.48 -7.71
CA LYS A 53 12.79 5.78 -8.38
C LYS A 53 11.30 6.00 -8.66
N LEU A 54 10.62 5.03 -9.27
CA LEU A 54 9.20 5.10 -9.57
C LEU A 54 8.36 5.27 -8.30
N TYR A 55 8.73 4.63 -7.19
CA TYR A 55 8.06 4.81 -5.90
C TYR A 55 8.09 6.26 -5.43
N ARG A 56 9.25 6.93 -5.56
CA ARG A 56 9.39 8.35 -5.20
C ARG A 56 8.71 9.31 -6.18
N ASP A 57 8.59 8.91 -7.44
CA ASP A 57 7.84 9.69 -8.42
C ASP A 57 6.32 9.62 -8.13
N LEU A 58 5.84 8.49 -7.61
CA LEU A 58 4.46 8.29 -7.14
C LEU A 58 4.19 8.91 -5.76
N ASP A 59 5.17 8.87 -4.87
CA ASP A 59 5.13 9.51 -3.55
C ASP A 59 6.30 10.50 -3.39
N PRO A 60 6.10 11.77 -3.80
CA PRO A 60 7.12 12.81 -3.69
C PRO A 60 7.49 13.16 -2.24
N THR A 61 6.66 12.76 -1.26
CA THR A 61 6.90 13.02 0.16
C THR A 61 7.78 11.97 0.82
N ALA A 62 7.90 10.79 0.20
CA ALA A 62 8.73 9.70 0.70
C ALA A 62 10.23 10.02 0.60
N SER A 63 10.94 9.79 1.70
CA SER A 63 12.40 9.79 1.72
C SER A 63 12.96 8.65 0.88
N LEU A 64 14.23 8.78 0.46
CA LEU A 64 14.92 7.69 -0.27
C LEU A 64 15.00 6.41 0.56
N VAL A 65 15.13 6.54 1.88
CA VAL A 65 15.14 5.38 2.80
C VAL A 65 13.77 4.70 2.83
N GLU A 66 12.70 5.47 2.98
CA GLU A 66 11.33 4.96 3.01
C GLU A 66 10.95 4.29 1.69
N ALA A 67 11.30 4.91 0.56
CA ALA A 67 11.06 4.33 -0.76
C ALA A 67 11.79 3.01 -0.96
N LYS A 68 13.04 2.91 -0.50
CA LYS A 68 13.80 1.66 -0.53
C LYS A 68 13.12 0.59 0.32
N ASP A 69 12.79 0.91 1.57
CA ASP A 69 12.20 -0.04 2.51
C ASP A 69 10.84 -0.56 2.02
N SER A 70 10.00 0.32 1.46
CA SER A 70 8.72 -0.06 0.85
C SER A 70 8.90 -1.01 -0.34
N VAL A 71 9.84 -0.73 -1.24
CA VAL A 71 10.14 -1.60 -2.40
C VAL A 71 10.74 -2.93 -1.96
N GLU A 72 11.63 -2.95 -0.96
CA GLU A 72 12.21 -4.19 -0.42
C GLU A 72 11.18 -5.04 0.34
N ALA A 73 10.29 -4.42 1.11
CA ALA A 73 9.18 -5.12 1.78
C ALA A 73 8.26 -5.77 0.75
N ARG A 74 8.01 -5.09 -0.37
CA ARG A 74 7.19 -5.60 -1.48
C ARG A 74 7.86 -6.78 -2.19
N ASP A 75 9.16 -6.68 -2.50
CA ASP A 75 9.94 -7.76 -3.10
C ASP A 75 9.95 -9.02 -2.22
N ARG A 76 10.10 -8.85 -0.90
CA ARG A 76 10.03 -9.95 0.08
C ARG A 76 8.65 -10.62 0.14
N ARG A 77 7.56 -9.85 0.08
CA ARG A 77 6.19 -10.41 0.07
C ARG A 77 5.90 -11.22 -1.19
N ARG A 78 6.52 -10.89 -2.32
CA ARG A 78 6.37 -11.62 -3.60
C ARG A 78 7.20 -12.90 -3.70
N GLY A 79 8.30 -12.99 -2.94
CA GLY A 79 9.18 -14.17 -2.92
C GLY A 79 8.73 -15.28 -1.98
N ARG A 80 7.53 -15.19 -1.40
CA ARG A 80 6.96 -16.13 -0.43
C ARG A 80 5.73 -16.82 -1.03
#